data_AF-A0A1Z1XB21-F1
#
_entry.id   AF-A0A1Z1XB21-F1
#
_cell.length_a   1.000
_cell.length_b   1.000
_cell.length_c   1.000
_cell.angle_alpha   90.00
_cell.angle_beta   90.00
_cell.angle_gamma   90.00
#
_symmetry.space_group_name_H-M   'P 1'
#
loop_
_entity.id
_entity.type
_entity.pdbx_description
1 polymer ?
#
loop_
_entity_poly.entity_id
_entity_poly.type
_entity_poly.pdbx_seq_one_letter_code
_entity_poly.pdbx_strand_id
1 'polypeptide(L)'
;MNYHSLVNNLCYIDDKSIIKMVELTPKEQNVLNYLIKGLMNKEIAKNTNMGIRNIEYYISRLFIKTKCRSRSDLVRYCIQNKINI
;
A
#
# COMPACT_ATOMS: atom_id res chain seq x y z
N MET A 1 16.84 -30.74 -12.61
CA MET A 1 16.54 -29.65 -11.65
C MET A 1 15.37 -28.86 -12.23
N ASN A 2 14.14 -29.29 -11.93
CA ASN A 2 12.95 -28.75 -12.58
C ASN A 2 12.24 -27.77 -11.66
N TYR A 3 11.93 -26.60 -12.21
CA TYR A 3 11.22 -25.44 -11.62
C TYR A 3 9.78 -25.76 -11.13
N HIS A 4 9.43 -27.04 -11.02
CA HIS A 4 8.09 -27.52 -10.71
C HIS A 4 7.72 -27.38 -9.22
N SER A 5 8.69 -27.15 -8.33
CA SER A 5 8.45 -27.03 -6.88
C SER A 5 8.34 -25.60 -6.34
N LEU A 6 8.48 -24.56 -7.17
CA LEU A 6 8.41 -23.15 -6.72
C LEU A 6 7.06 -22.45 -7.02
N VAL A 7 6.09 -23.16 -7.59
CA VAL A 7 4.81 -22.57 -8.04
C VAL A 7 3.67 -22.69 -7.00
N ASN A 8 3.93 -23.32 -5.86
CA ASN A 8 2.88 -23.71 -4.89
C ASN A 8 2.51 -22.65 -3.83
N ASN A 9 2.58 -21.36 -4.13
CA ASN A 9 2.02 -20.33 -3.22
C ASN A 9 1.46 -19.06 -3.92
N LEU A 10 1.18 -19.12 -5.22
CA LEU A 10 0.52 -18.02 -5.95
C LEU A 10 -0.84 -18.50 -6.49
N CYS A 11 -1.75 -18.85 -5.58
CA CYS A 11 -3.15 -19.05 -5.91
C CYS A 11 -3.91 -17.74 -5.64
N TYR A 12 -4.53 -17.15 -6.65
CA TYR A 12 -5.99 -17.18 -6.76
C TYR A 12 -6.44 -16.63 -8.12
N ILE A 13 -7.08 -17.50 -8.89
CA ILE A 13 -7.90 -17.15 -10.06
C ILE A 13 -9.34 -17.22 -9.56
N ASP A 14 -10.04 -16.08 -9.51
CA ASP A 14 -11.50 -16.02 -9.34
C ASP A 14 -12.05 -14.81 -10.11
N ASP A 15 -13.11 -15.05 -10.86
CA ASP A 15 -13.60 -14.28 -12.02
C ASP A 15 -14.40 -13.02 -11.64
N LYS A 16 -14.09 -12.38 -10.51
CA LYS A 16 -14.60 -11.06 -10.15
C LYS A 16 -13.54 -10.25 -9.41
N SER A 17 -13.23 -9.08 -9.99
CA SER A 17 -12.32 -8.04 -9.49
C SER A 17 -10.88 -8.51 -9.32
N ILE A 18 -10.04 -8.15 -10.28
CA ILE A 18 -8.58 -8.24 -10.19
C ILE A 18 -8.13 -7.42 -8.97
N ILE A 19 -8.08 -8.06 -7.79
CA ILE A 19 -7.31 -7.58 -6.66
C ILE A 19 -5.87 -7.76 -7.09
N LYS A 20 -5.34 -6.74 -7.75
CA LYS A 20 -3.89 -6.65 -7.94
C LYS A 20 -3.33 -6.53 -6.53
N MET A 21 -2.75 -7.61 -6.03
CA MET A 21 -2.10 -7.64 -4.72
C MET A 21 -0.95 -6.62 -4.79
N VAL A 22 -1.19 -5.40 -4.32
CA VAL A 22 -0.16 -4.37 -4.30
C VAL A 22 0.80 -4.75 -3.18
N GLU A 23 1.96 -5.28 -3.55
CA GLU A 23 3.01 -5.60 -2.58
C GLU A 23 3.57 -4.31 -1.99
N LEU A 24 3.14 -4.02 -0.76
CA LEU A 24 3.67 -2.93 0.05
C LEU A 24 4.76 -3.48 0.97
N THR A 25 5.86 -2.76 1.05
CA THR A 25 6.86 -3.00 2.09
C THR A 25 6.26 -2.69 3.47
N PRO A 26 6.76 -3.26 4.56
CA PRO A 26 6.26 -2.96 5.91
C PRO A 26 6.25 -1.46 6.25
N LYS A 27 7.24 -0.70 5.74
CA LYS A 27 7.30 0.75 5.92
C LYS A 27 6.22 1.48 5.14
N GLU A 28 5.95 1.09 3.89
CA GLU A 28 4.87 1.65 3.10
C GLU A 28 3.50 1.36 3.71
N GLN A 29 3.29 0.14 4.20
CA GLN A 29 2.07 -0.23 4.91
C GLN A 29 1.87 0.62 6.16
N ASN A 30 2.93 0.82 6.96
CA ASN A 30 2.84 1.64 8.17
C ASN A 30 2.47 3.10 7.84
N VAL A 31 3.10 3.69 6.81
CA VAL A 31 2.75 5.03 6.33
C VAL A 31 1.31 5.09 5.82
N LEU A 32 0.88 4.08 5.05
CA LEU A 32 -0.48 3.99 4.53
C LEU A 32 -1.52 3.94 5.67
N ASN A 33 -1.26 3.15 6.72
CA ASN A 33 -2.15 3.01 7.87
C ASN A 33 -2.41 4.33 8.60
N TYR A 34 -1.39 5.19 8.75
CA TYR A 34 -1.58 6.52 9.32
C TYR A 34 -2.26 7.49 8.34
N LEU A 35 -1.96 7.37 7.04
CA LEU A 35 -2.58 8.19 6.00
C LEU A 35 -4.10 7.95 5.94
N ILE A 36 -4.54 6.70 5.97
CA ILE A 36 -5.98 6.38 5.96
C ILE A 36 -6.71 6.81 7.24
N LYS A 37 -5.99 6.93 8.37
CA LYS A 37 -6.49 7.51 9.62
C LYS A 37 -6.60 9.05 9.59
N GLY A 38 -6.23 9.69 8.48
CA GLY A 38 -6.35 11.14 8.32
C GLY A 38 -5.13 11.95 8.79
N LEU A 39 -4.03 11.32 9.20
CA LEU A 39 -2.86 12.04 9.71
C LEU A 39 -2.11 12.78 8.59
N MET A 40 -1.69 14.02 8.87
CA MET A 40 -0.87 14.83 7.99
C MET A 40 0.57 14.28 7.91
N ASN A 41 1.31 14.61 6.85
CA ASN A 41 2.69 14.13 6.65
C ASN A 41 3.60 14.40 7.87
N LYS A 42 3.45 15.56 8.51
CA LYS A 42 4.18 15.92 9.74
C LYS A 42 3.85 15.00 10.92
N GLU A 43 2.60 14.56 11.03
CA GLU A 43 2.14 13.68 12.11
C GLU A 43 2.60 12.25 11.84
N ILE A 44 2.52 11.79 10.59
CA ILE A 44 3.05 10.48 10.18
C ILE A 44 4.56 10.43 10.43
N ALA A 45 5.30 11.49 10.09
CA ALA A 45 6.73 11.62 10.35
C ALA A 45 7.05 11.45 11.84
N LYS A 46 6.29 12.14 12.71
CA LYS A 46 6.39 12.00 14.16
C LYS A 46 6.08 10.57 14.65
N ASN A 47 5.00 9.95 14.16
CA ASN A 47 4.57 8.61 14.59
C ASN A 47 5.47 7.47 14.08
N THR A 48 6.12 7.67 12.94
CA THR A 48 7.05 6.67 12.34
C THR A 48 8.51 6.93 12.68
N ASN A 49 8.80 8.03 13.39
CA ASN A 49 10.16 8.49 13.70
C ASN A 49 11.04 8.68 12.44
N MET A 50 10.44 9.21 11.37
CA MET A 50 11.09 9.47 10.07
C MET A 50 10.97 10.95 9.69
N GLY A 51 11.84 11.43 8.78
CA GLY A 51 11.73 12.79 8.24
C GLY A 51 10.52 12.96 7.31
N ILE A 52 9.96 14.16 7.25
CA ILE A 52 8.81 14.50 6.39
C ILE A 52 9.08 14.16 4.91
N ARG A 53 10.30 14.42 4.42
CA ARG A 53 10.71 14.06 3.05
C ARG A 53 10.62 12.55 2.77
N ASN A 54 10.91 11.71 3.76
CA ASN A 54 10.75 10.26 3.62
C ASN A 54 9.26 9.89 3.53
N ILE A 55 8.39 10.57 4.30
CA ILE A 55 6.94 10.36 4.22
C ILE A 55 6.41 10.75 2.84
N GLU A 56 6.82 11.90 2.31
CA GLU A 56 6.45 12.33 0.96
C GLU A 56 6.91 11.33 -0.11
N TYR A 57 8.14 10.81 0.04
CA TYR A 57 8.66 9.75 -0.82
C TYR A 57 7.79 8.48 -0.75
N TYR A 58 7.47 7.98 0.45
CA TYR A 58 6.62 6.79 0.60
C TYR A 58 5.21 7.00 0.06
N ILE A 59 4.60 8.17 0.29
CA ILE A 59 3.28 8.51 -0.26
C ILE A 59 3.31 8.55 -1.79
N SER A 60 4.37 9.13 -2.37
CA SER A 60 4.57 9.14 -3.83
C SER A 60 4.69 7.72 -4.39
N ARG A 61 5.41 6.82 -3.70
CA ARG A 61 5.47 5.41 -4.08
C ARG A 61 4.12 4.71 -3.95
N LEU A 62 3.36 4.99 -2.89
CA LEU A 62 2.01 4.46 -2.70
C LEU A 62 1.11 4.86 -3.86
N PHE A 63 1.15 6.11 -4.31
CA PHE A 63 0.41 6.58 -5.49
C PHE A 63 0.78 5.81 -6.76
N ILE A 64 2.08 5.61 -7.02
CA ILE A 64 2.54 4.86 -8.19
C ILE A 64 2.07 3.40 -8.13
N LYS A 65 2.25 2.74 -6.98
CA LYS A 65 1.92 1.33 -6.78
C LYS A 65 0.41 1.05 -6.85
N THR A 66 -0.41 1.97 -6.35
CA THR A 66 -1.88 1.86 -6.33
C THR A 66 -2.55 2.52 -7.52
N LYS A 67 -1.78 3.19 -8.39
CA LYS A 67 -2.27 4.04 -9.49
C LYS A 67 -3.22 5.17 -9.04
N CYS A 68 -3.10 5.62 -7.80
CA CYS A 68 -3.85 6.74 -7.26
C CYS A 68 -3.17 8.08 -7.60
N ARG A 69 -3.95 9.16 -7.70
CA ARG A 69 -3.43 10.50 -8.03
C ARG A 69 -3.49 11.48 -6.87
N SER A 70 -4.29 11.17 -5.86
CA SER A 70 -4.45 12.01 -4.68
C SER A 70 -4.55 11.16 -3.43
N ARG A 71 -4.38 11.84 -2.28
CA ARG A 71 -4.59 11.23 -0.97
C ARG A 71 -6.02 10.69 -0.83
N SER A 72 -7.02 11.46 -1.28
CA SER A 72 -8.42 11.05 -1.23
C SER A 72 -8.69 9.83 -2.10
N ASP A 73 -8.09 9.77 -3.30
CA ASP A 73 -8.17 8.59 -4.17
C ASP A 73 -7.54 7.37 -3.51
N LEU A 74 -6.39 7.54 -2.86
CA LEU A 74 -5.70 6.47 -2.14
C LEU A 74 -6.53 5.93 -0.97
N VAL A 75 -7.16 6.80 -0.17
CA VAL A 75 -8.08 6.40 0.90
C VAL A 75 -9.27 5.62 0.33
N ARG A 76 -9.89 6.15 -0.74
CA ARG A 76 -11.01 5.48 -1.41
C ARG A 76 -10.61 4.12 -1.96
N TYR A 77 -9.44 4.02 -2.59
CA TYR A 77 -8.87 2.78 -3.10
C TYR A 77 -8.70 1.74 -2.00
N CYS A 78 -8.15 2.11 -0.84
CA CYS A 78 -8.00 1.21 0.30
C CYS A 78 -9.35 0.68 0.83
N ILE A 79 -10.35 1.55 0.93
CA ILE A 79 -11.71 1.18 1.37
C ILE A 79 -12.35 0.19 0.37
N GLN A 80 -12.23 0.46 -0.93
CA GLN A 80 -12.84 -0.37 -1.98
C GLN A 80 -12.17 -1.74 -2.13
N ASN A 81 -10.85 -1.82 -1.93
CA ASN A 81 -10.07 -3.05 -2.09
C ASN A 81 -9.92 -3.85 -0.80
N LYS A 82 -10.60 -3.46 0.30
CA LYS A 82 -10.46 -4.06 1.64
C LYS A 82 -9.00 -4.23 2.07
N ILE A 83 -8.14 -3.25 1.75
CA ILE A 83 -6.77 -3.27 2.25
C ILE A 83 -6.86 -3.10 3.76
N ASN A 84 -6.51 -4.16 4.48
CA ASN A 84 -6.75 -4.28 5.91
C ASN A 84 -6.12 -3.11 6.67
N ILE A 85 -6.93 -2.47 7.51
CA ILE A 85 -6.64 -1.27 8.31
C ILE A 85 -6.07 -1.69 9.67
#